data_AF-A0A137SJ50-F1
#
_entry.id   AF-A0A137SJ50-F1
#
_cell.length_a   1.000
_cell.length_b   1.000
_cell.length_c   1.000
_cell.angle_alpha   90.00
_cell.angle_beta   90.00
_cell.angle_gamma   90.00
#
_symmetry.space_group_name_H-M   'P 1'
#
loop_
_entity.id
_entity.type
_entity.pdbx_description
1 polymer ?
#
loop_
_entity_poly.entity_id
_entity_poly.type
_entity_poly.pdbx_seq_one_letter_code
_entity_poly.pdbx_strand_id
1 'polypeptide(L)'
;MEQTQHKVSAVEAIAQVRAMFNRNRVAVIYNKQGDETKRVICFAAGMEERDMKFKFERFNQTQRASIHQVIKRLAPAIKEMAGYSLTEFNK
;
A
#
# COMPACT_ATOMS: atom_id res chain seq x y z
N MET A 1 -5.60 27.48 35.24
CA MET A 1 -5.61 26.17 34.55
C MET A 1 -4.69 26.31 33.35
N GLU A 2 -3.39 26.08 33.54
CA GLU A 2 -2.38 26.20 32.50
C GLU A 2 -2.39 24.96 31.58
N GLN A 3 -2.52 25.22 30.28
CA GLN A 3 -2.42 24.22 29.23
C GLN A 3 -0.95 23.83 29.07
N THR A 4 -0.61 22.60 29.46
CA THR A 4 0.72 22.04 29.28
C THR A 4 0.93 21.69 27.80
N GLN A 5 1.54 22.61 27.05
CA GLN A 5 2.06 22.32 25.72
C GLN A 5 3.18 21.27 25.83
N HIS A 6 2.89 20.05 25.41
CA HIS A 6 3.88 19.00 25.22
C HIS A 6 4.88 19.43 24.13
N LYS A 7 6.01 20.03 24.53
CA LYS A 7 7.15 20.27 23.64
C LYS A 7 7.85 18.94 23.40
N VAL A 8 7.39 18.20 22.39
CA VAL A 8 8.12 17.05 21.85
C VAL A 8 9.48 17.58 21.36
N SER A 9 10.58 17.03 21.86
CA SER A 9 11.91 17.48 21.43
C SER A 9 12.10 17.19 19.94
N ALA A 10 12.90 17.99 19.24
CA ALA A 10 13.19 17.75 17.82
C ALA A 10 13.75 16.33 17.57
N VAL A 11 14.48 15.78 18.54
CA VAL A 11 15.00 14.41 18.52
C VAL A 11 13.88 13.38 18.58
N GLU A 12 12.89 13.56 19.45
CA GLU A 12 11.72 12.68 19.51
C GLU A 12 10.83 12.81 18.28
N ALA A 13 10.66 14.02 17.72
CA ALA A 13 9.95 14.21 16.47
C ALA A 13 10.66 13.49 15.31
N ILE A 14 11.99 13.62 15.22
CA ILE A 14 12.80 12.90 14.22
C ILE A 14 12.75 11.39 14.46
N ALA A 15 12.77 10.91 15.70
CA ALA A 15 12.64 9.50 16.04
C ALA A 15 11.24 8.95 15.70
N GLN A 16 10.17 9.72 15.91
CA GLN A 16 8.82 9.36 15.51
C GLN A 16 8.65 9.33 13.99
N VAL A 17 9.24 10.31 13.29
CA VAL A 17 9.26 10.36 11.82
C VAL A 17 10.07 9.18 11.28
N ARG A 18 11.25 8.91 11.84
CA ARG A 18 12.06 7.72 11.49
C ARG A 18 11.32 6.43 11.81
N ALA A 19 10.60 6.33 12.94
CA ALA A 19 9.76 5.18 13.24
C ALA A 19 8.60 5.03 12.26
N MET A 20 8.01 6.14 11.77
CA MET A 20 7.02 6.10 10.69
C MET A 20 7.62 5.67 9.35
N PHE A 21 8.86 6.06 9.02
CA PHE A 21 9.54 5.68 7.78
C PHE A 21 10.26 4.32 7.85
N ASN A 22 10.58 3.83 9.05
CA ASN A 22 10.98 2.45 9.34
C ASN A 22 9.78 1.49 9.28
N ARG A 23 8.53 2.00 9.20
CA ARG A 23 7.41 1.16 8.79
C ARG A 23 7.64 0.75 7.36
N ASN A 24 7.47 -0.54 7.11
CA ASN A 24 7.56 -1.17 5.80
C ASN A 24 6.87 -0.27 4.74
N ARG A 25 7.66 0.37 3.86
CA ARG A 25 7.14 1.33 2.87
C ARG A 25 6.06 0.69 2.00
N VAL A 26 6.17 -0.62 1.72
CA VAL A 26 5.16 -1.38 1.00
C VAL A 26 3.85 -1.41 1.77
N ALA A 27 3.90 -1.63 3.08
CA ALA A 27 2.71 -1.62 3.93
C ALA A 27 2.02 -0.25 3.93
N VAL A 28 2.80 0.83 4.01
CA VAL A 28 2.27 2.20 3.94
C VAL A 28 1.59 2.47 2.60
N ILE A 29 2.23 2.11 1.49
CA ILE A 29 1.70 2.33 0.13
C ILE A 29 0.43 1.48 -0.07
N TYR A 30 0.48 0.20 0.29
CA TYR A 30 -0.66 -0.71 0.18
C TYR A 30 -1.84 -0.21 1.02
N ASN A 31 -1.60 0.15 2.29
CA ASN A 31 -2.65 0.58 3.21
C ASN A 31 -3.34 1.89 2.75
N LYS A 32 -2.62 2.76 2.02
CA LYS A 32 -3.15 4.00 1.42
C LYS A 32 -3.97 3.79 0.15
N GLN A 33 -3.93 2.62 -0.48
CA GLN A 33 -4.72 2.35 -1.67
C GLN A 33 -6.23 2.32 -1.32
N GLY A 34 -7.06 2.71 -2.28
CA GLY A 34 -8.51 2.52 -2.19
C GLY A 34 -8.90 1.04 -2.19
N ASP A 35 -10.12 0.75 -1.74
CA ASP A 35 -10.62 -0.62 -1.59
C ASP A 35 -10.67 -1.38 -2.92
N GLU A 36 -10.97 -0.68 -4.03
CA GLU A 36 -10.99 -1.26 -5.36
C GLU A 36 -9.61 -1.77 -5.79
N THR A 37 -8.57 -0.95 -5.66
CA THR A 37 -7.18 -1.35 -5.96
C THR A 37 -6.73 -2.52 -5.08
N LYS A 38 -7.05 -2.48 -3.77
CA LYS A 38 -6.74 -3.59 -2.86
C LYS A 38 -7.47 -4.87 -3.26
N ARG A 39 -8.74 -4.77 -3.67
CA ARG A 39 -9.54 -5.90 -4.18
C ARG A 39 -8.90 -6.52 -5.41
N VAL A 40 -8.50 -5.71 -6.39
CA VAL A 40 -7.82 -6.21 -7.61
C VAL A 40 -6.54 -6.95 -7.25
N ILE A 41 -5.71 -6.38 -6.37
CA ILE A 41 -4.46 -7.01 -5.92
C ILE A 41 -4.73 -8.34 -5.20
N CYS A 42 -5.66 -8.36 -4.25
CA CYS A 42 -5.99 -9.57 -3.48
C CYS A 42 -6.62 -10.66 -4.36
N PHE A 43 -7.55 -10.29 -5.25
CA PHE A 43 -8.19 -11.21 -6.18
C PHE A 43 -7.15 -11.85 -7.13
N ALA A 44 -6.29 -11.04 -7.75
CA ALA A 44 -5.23 -11.55 -8.61
C ALA A 44 -4.17 -12.37 -7.87
N ALA A 45 -4.08 -12.21 -6.53
CA ALA A 45 -3.22 -13.01 -5.66
C ALA A 45 -3.88 -14.31 -5.18
N GLY A 46 -5.11 -14.61 -5.64
CA GLY A 46 -5.87 -15.79 -5.24
C GLY A 46 -6.36 -15.74 -3.79
N MET A 47 -6.54 -14.53 -3.23
CA MET A 47 -7.02 -14.33 -1.87
C MET A 47 -8.53 -14.25 -1.80
N GLU A 48 -9.09 -14.53 -0.62
CA GLU A 48 -10.51 -14.42 -0.39
C GLU A 48 -10.93 -12.95 -0.18
N GLU A 49 -12.20 -12.65 -0.40
CA GLU A 49 -12.73 -11.29 -0.25
C GLU A 49 -12.52 -10.72 1.17
N ARG A 50 -12.51 -11.57 2.21
CA ARG A 50 -12.23 -11.14 3.59
C ARG A 50 -10.83 -10.54 3.75
N ASP A 51 -9.86 -11.02 2.96
CA ASP A 51 -8.46 -10.65 3.08
C ASP A 51 -8.22 -9.21 2.58
N MET A 52 -9.08 -8.67 1.72
CA MET A 52 -8.95 -7.28 1.20
C MET A 52 -9.11 -6.21 2.28
N LYS A 53 -9.80 -6.55 3.39
CA LYS A 53 -10.03 -5.64 4.52
C LYS A 53 -8.83 -5.57 5.46
N PHE A 54 -7.82 -6.42 5.25
CA PHE A 54 -6.64 -6.45 6.10
C PHE A 54 -5.66 -5.33 5.76
N LYS A 55 -5.08 -4.76 6.82
CA LYS A 55 -3.85 -3.99 6.68
C LYS A 55 -2.73 -4.93 6.23
N PHE A 56 -1.81 -4.44 5.40
CA PHE A 56 -0.73 -5.24 4.83
C PHE A 56 0.07 -6.04 5.88
N GLU A 57 0.23 -5.47 7.08
CA GLU A 57 0.93 -6.08 8.20
C GLU A 57 0.29 -7.38 8.68
N ARG A 58 -1.01 -7.58 8.46
CA ARG A 58 -1.73 -8.80 8.85
C ARG A 58 -1.55 -9.96 7.87
N PHE A 59 -1.05 -9.70 6.65
CA PHE A 59 -0.74 -10.78 5.73
C PHE A 59 0.45 -11.58 6.22
N ASN A 60 0.34 -12.91 6.15
CA ASN A 60 1.45 -13.81 6.39
C ASN A 60 2.46 -13.77 5.22
N GLN A 61 3.58 -14.47 5.37
CA GLN A 61 4.67 -14.44 4.39
C GLN A 61 4.23 -14.92 3.00
N THR A 62 3.44 -16.00 2.93
CA THR A 62 2.91 -16.57 1.67
C THR A 62 1.99 -15.58 0.96
N GLN A 63 1.10 -14.93 1.70
CA GLN A 63 0.20 -13.90 1.18
C GLN A 63 0.99 -12.68 0.65
N ARG A 64 1.99 -12.20 1.40
CA ARG A 64 2.86 -11.10 0.96
C ARG A 64 3.65 -11.45 -0.30
N ALA A 65 4.14 -12.69 -0.41
CA ALA A 65 4.82 -13.17 -1.61
C ALA A 65 3.88 -13.18 -2.83
N SER A 66 2.64 -13.63 -2.64
CA SER A 66 1.62 -13.66 -3.69
C SER A 66 1.26 -12.24 -4.17
N ILE A 67 1.05 -11.31 -3.24
CA ILE A 67 0.84 -9.88 -3.56
C ILE A 67 2.03 -9.31 -4.35
N HIS A 68 3.26 -9.58 -3.92
CA HIS A 68 4.45 -9.11 -4.61
C HIS A 68 4.53 -9.64 -6.05
N GLN A 69 4.24 -10.93 -6.28
CA GLN A 69 4.21 -11.51 -7.63
C GLN A 69 3.14 -10.90 -8.53
N VAL A 70 1.96 -10.59 -7.97
CA VAL A 70 0.89 -9.89 -8.70
C VAL A 70 1.34 -8.50 -9.12
N ILE A 71 1.85 -7.70 -8.18
CA ILE A 71 2.30 -6.33 -8.46
C ILE A 71 3.40 -6.36 -9.53
N LYS A 72 4.35 -7.29 -9.43
CA LYS A 72 5.42 -7.46 -10.43
C LYS A 72 4.89 -7.81 -11.82
N ARG A 73 3.84 -8.62 -11.91
CA ARG A 73 3.19 -8.98 -13.19
C ARG A 73 2.34 -7.85 -13.76
N LEU A 74 1.62 -7.11 -12.93
CA LEU A 74 0.74 -6.02 -13.36
C LEU A 74 1.49 -4.73 -13.74
N ALA A 75 2.59 -4.42 -13.05
CA ALA A 75 3.35 -3.19 -13.27
C ALA A 75 3.73 -2.91 -14.75
N PRO A 76 4.31 -3.86 -15.51
CA PRO A 76 4.62 -3.62 -16.92
C PRO A 76 3.37 -3.43 -17.77
N ALA A 77 2.32 -4.23 -17.56
CA ALA A 77 1.06 -4.11 -18.30
C ALA A 77 0.37 -2.76 -18.03
N ILE A 78 0.32 -2.31 -16.78
CA ILE A 78 -0.22 -0.98 -16.42
C ILE A 78 0.60 0.12 -17.07
N LYS A 79 1.93 0.01 -17.07
CA LYS A 79 2.82 0.99 -17.70
C LYS A 79 2.59 1.06 -19.21
N GLU A 80 2.39 -0.08 -19.86
CA GLU A 80 2.07 -0.15 -21.28
C GLU A 80 0.70 0.47 -21.59
N MET A 81 -0.34 0.08 -20.84
CA MET A 81 -1.70 0.63 -20.96
C MET A 81 -1.76 2.14 -20.75
N ALA A 82 -0.96 2.67 -19.81
CA ALA A 82 -0.88 4.11 -19.56
C ALA A 82 -0.30 4.92 -20.73
N GLY A 83 0.34 4.26 -21.70
CA GLY A 83 0.85 4.87 -22.93
C GLY A 83 -0.19 5.02 -24.04
N TYR A 84 -1.33 4.33 -23.96
CA TYR A 84 -2.39 4.42 -24.97
C TYR A 84 -3.23 5.67 -24.75
N SER A 85 -3.64 6.31 -25.86
CA SER A 85 -4.63 7.39 -25.83
C SER A 85 -6.01 6.88 -25.42
N LEU A 86 -6.87 7.77 -24.93
CA LEU A 86 -8.27 7.42 -24.60
C LEU A 86 -9.02 6.85 -25.81
N THR A 87 -8.72 7.35 -27.02
CA THR A 87 -9.30 6.83 -28.27
C THR A 87 -8.87 5.39 -28.52
N GLU A 88 -7.61 5.03 -28.25
CA GLU A 88 -7.13 3.66 -28.38
C GLU A 88 -7.71 2.74 -27.31
N PHE A 89 -8.00 3.25 -26.12
CA PHE A 89 -8.62 2.49 -25.03
C PHE A 89 -10.11 2.15 -25.28
N ASN A 90 -10.83 2.98 -26.05
CA ASN A 90 -12.26 2.84 -26.31
C ASN A 90 -12.61 2.11 -27.63
N LYS A 91 -11.61 1.56 -28.33
CA LYS A 91 -11.81 0.73 -29.54
C LYS A 91 -12.01 -0.73 -29.14
#